data_AF-A0A1B1IG45-F1
#
_entry.id   AF-A0A1B1IG45-F1
#
_cell.length_a   1.000
_cell.length_b   1.000
_cell.length_c   1.000
_cell.angle_alpha   90.00
_cell.angle_beta   90.00
_cell.angle_gamma   90.00
#
_symmetry.space_group_name_H-M   'P 1'
#
loop_
_entity.id
_entity.type
_entity.pdbx_description
1 polymer ?
#
loop_
_entity_poly.entity_id
_entity_poly.type
_entity_poly.pdbx_seq_one_letter_code
_entity_poly.pdbx_strand_id
1 'polypeptide(L)'
;MLKAKVKTLYCELLGQAIKQELIEQGKAQNSIFYYNFDEPIEISAPAVSQILRGKRNITLDTVDALQETLNLPNVKSVFFPSIDFCKFLITQLTELILSEGHDSTKHLFKSKKKGIQQNLSTLATELYDFFPDFPKEETSYQIADSLVEWLIEFVSLVAQL
;
A
#
# COMPACT_ATOMS: atom_id res chain seq x y z
N MET A 1 1.54 -5.88 -18.25
CA MET A 1 0.33 -5.02 -18.18
C MET A 1 -0.24 -4.96 -16.76
N LEU A 2 -0.53 -6.09 -16.11
CA LEU A 2 -1.08 -6.15 -14.74
C LEU A 2 -0.14 -5.57 -13.67
N LYS A 3 1.16 -5.93 -13.68
CA LYS A 3 2.17 -5.40 -12.73
C LYS A 3 2.16 -3.88 -12.62
N ALA A 4 2.18 -3.18 -13.76
CA ALA A 4 2.14 -1.72 -13.79
C ALA A 4 0.83 -1.17 -13.22
N LYS A 5 -0.31 -1.81 -13.50
CA LYS A 5 -1.62 -1.41 -12.96
C LYS A 5 -1.71 -1.62 -11.44
N VAL A 6 -1.18 -2.73 -10.91
CA VAL A 6 -1.10 -3.00 -9.47
C VAL A 6 -0.26 -1.92 -8.78
N LYS A 7 0.90 -1.59 -9.35
CA LYS A 7 1.76 -0.53 -8.83
C LYS A 7 1.06 0.83 -8.79
N THR A 8 0.44 1.24 -9.90
CA THR A 8 -0.31 2.50 -9.94
C THR A 8 -1.43 2.51 -8.90
N LEU A 9 -2.25 1.45 -8.87
CA LEU A 9 -3.34 1.31 -7.90
C LEU A 9 -2.82 1.43 -6.46
N TYR A 10 -1.81 0.64 -6.10
CA TYR A 10 -1.25 0.65 -4.75
C TYR A 10 -0.71 2.03 -4.36
N CYS A 11 0.07 2.68 -5.23
CA CYS A 11 0.63 4.01 -4.93
C CYS A 11 -0.45 5.08 -4.76
N GLU A 12 -1.50 5.04 -5.59
CA GLU A 12 -2.64 5.97 -5.48
C GLU A 12 -3.40 5.78 -4.17
N LEU A 13 -3.71 4.54 -3.81
CA LEU A 13 -4.37 4.22 -2.55
C LEU A 13 -3.51 4.62 -1.35
N LEU A 14 -2.21 4.31 -1.39
CA LEU A 14 -1.28 4.65 -0.32
C LEU A 14 -1.15 6.16 -0.14
N GLY A 15 -0.98 6.90 -1.24
CA GLY A 15 -0.89 8.35 -1.22
C GLY A 15 -2.16 9.00 -0.63
N GLN A 16 -3.34 8.47 -0.94
CA GLN A 16 -4.60 8.92 -0.35
C GLN A 16 -4.68 8.62 1.14
N ALA A 17 -4.27 7.43 1.58
CA ALA A 17 -4.25 7.06 2.99
C ALA A 17 -3.33 7.96 3.81
N ILE A 18 -2.10 8.18 3.34
CA ILE A 18 -1.14 9.10 4.00
C ILE A 18 -1.69 10.53 4.05
N LYS A 19 -2.32 11.00 2.97
CA LYS A 19 -2.93 12.33 2.94
C LYS A 19 -4.02 12.46 3.99
N GLN A 20 -4.85 11.43 4.16
CA GLN A 20 -5.92 11.40 5.15
C GLN A 20 -5.34 11.45 6.56
N GLU A 21 -4.31 10.65 6.84
CA GLU A 21 -3.63 10.63 8.14
C GLU A 21 -3.02 12.01 8.48
N LEU A 22 -2.35 12.66 7.52
CA LEU A 22 -1.82 14.02 7.71
C LEU A 22 -2.93 15.02 8.09
N ILE A 23 -4.09 14.94 7.43
CA ILE A 23 -5.24 15.82 7.72
C ILE A 23 -5.80 15.55 9.11
N GLU A 24 -5.99 14.28 9.47
CA GLU A 24 -6.54 13.86 10.76
C GLU A 24 -5.64 14.26 11.93
N GLN A 25 -4.32 14.21 11.75
CA GLN A 25 -3.34 14.67 12.73
C GLN A 25 -3.07 16.19 12.69
N GLY A 26 -3.72 16.94 11.79
CA GLY A 26 -3.49 18.39 11.63
C GLY A 26 -2.08 18.76 11.16
N LYS A 27 -1.39 17.84 10.46
CA LYS A 27 -0.01 18.00 9.97
C LYS A 27 -0.01 18.66 8.59
N ALA A 28 0.87 19.63 8.39
CA ALA A 28 0.99 20.33 7.12
C ALA A 28 1.82 19.50 6.11
N GLN A 29 1.45 19.51 4.83
CA GLN A 29 2.17 18.76 3.80
C GLN A 29 3.57 19.33 3.50
N ASN A 30 3.80 20.60 3.83
CA ASN A 30 5.07 21.29 3.68
C ASN A 30 5.94 21.24 4.95
N SER A 31 5.66 20.31 5.86
CA SER A 31 6.45 20.11 7.08
C SER A 31 6.93 18.67 7.22
N ILE A 32 7.20 18.01 6.09
CA ILE A 32 7.73 16.64 6.06
C ILE A 32 9.25 16.74 5.88
N PHE A 33 9.98 16.31 6.90
CA PHE A 33 11.44 16.31 6.92
C PHE A 33 11.96 15.03 7.57
N TYR A 34 13.19 14.65 7.24
CA TYR A 34 13.96 13.63 7.96
C TYR A 34 15.23 14.25 8.52
N TYR A 35 15.88 13.58 9.48
CA TYR A 35 17.15 14.03 10.03
C TYR A 35 18.32 13.28 9.41
N ASN A 36 19.32 14.03 8.96
CA ASN A 36 20.61 13.51 8.55
C ASN A 36 21.71 14.14 9.41
N PHE A 37 22.33 13.36 10.30
CA PHE A 37 23.30 13.86 11.29
C PHE A 37 22.82 15.12 12.02
N ASP A 38 21.59 15.05 12.56
CA ASP A 38 20.89 16.14 13.27
C ASP A 38 20.49 17.36 12.41
N GLU A 39 20.78 17.35 11.10
CA GLU A 39 20.30 18.37 10.17
C GLU A 39 18.92 17.98 9.60
N PRO A 40 17.87 18.81 9.78
CA PRO A 40 16.57 18.53 9.19
C PRO A 40 16.60 18.79 7.69
N ILE A 41 16.36 17.75 6.90
CA ILE A 41 16.25 17.82 5.44
C ILE A 41 14.77 17.75 5.06
N GLU A 42 14.25 18.86 4.53
CA GLU A 42 12.86 18.96 4.09
C GLU A 42 12.64 18.21 2.76
N ILE A 43 11.61 17.38 2.71
CA ILE A 43 11.09 16.84 1.46
C ILE A 43 10.25 17.93 0.79
N SER A 44 10.72 18.40 -0.36
CA SER A 44 10.05 19.50 -1.09
C SER A 44 8.54 19.28 -1.23
N ALA A 45 7.74 20.31 -0.95
CA ALA A 45 6.27 20.24 -1.05
C ALA A 45 5.75 19.71 -2.41
N PRO A 46 6.36 20.01 -3.58
CA PRO A 46 5.97 19.39 -4.84
C PRO A 46 6.19 17.87 -4.86
N ALA A 47 7.28 17.36 -4.27
CA ALA A 47 7.53 15.92 -4.17
C ALA A 47 6.47 15.25 -3.30
N VAL A 48 6.21 15.79 -2.11
CA VAL A 48 5.13 15.34 -1.21
C VAL A 48 3.79 15.32 -1.96
N SER A 49 3.44 16.40 -2.65
CA SER A 49 2.18 16.49 -3.40
C SER A 49 2.05 15.39 -4.46
N GLN A 50 3.13 15.01 -5.15
CA GLN A 50 3.10 13.91 -6.12
C GLN A 50 3.01 12.54 -5.44
N ILE A 51 3.65 12.35 -4.29
CA ILE A 51 3.53 11.13 -3.47
C ILE A 51 2.08 10.94 -3.00
N LEU A 52 1.46 11.98 -2.45
CA LEU A 52 0.07 11.94 -1.96
C LEU A 52 -0.95 11.72 -3.09
N ARG A 53 -0.56 11.93 -4.34
CA ARG A 53 -1.34 11.63 -5.55
C ARG A 53 -1.03 10.25 -6.13
N GLY A 54 -0.12 9.47 -5.53
CA GLY A 54 0.37 8.19 -6.04
C GLY A 54 1.23 8.29 -7.30
N LYS A 55 1.66 9.50 -7.69
CA LYS A 55 2.38 9.77 -8.95
C LYS A 55 3.90 9.70 -8.80
N ARG A 56 4.40 9.59 -7.58
CA ARG A 56 5.83 9.53 -7.27
C ARG A 56 6.11 8.43 -6.24
N ASN A 57 7.28 7.82 -6.38
CA ASN A 57 7.80 6.84 -5.43
C ASN A 57 7.95 7.45 -4.03
N ILE A 58 7.71 6.66 -2.99
CA ILE A 58 8.18 6.94 -1.64
C ILE A 58 9.56 6.31 -1.53
N THR A 59 10.61 7.13 -1.38
CA THR A 59 12.00 6.67 -1.19
C THR A 59 12.26 6.37 0.28
N LEU A 60 13.37 5.72 0.61
CA LEU A 60 13.80 5.45 1.98
C LEU A 60 13.75 6.72 2.86
N ASP A 61 14.40 7.81 2.43
CA ASP A 61 14.37 9.09 3.16
C ASP A 61 12.94 9.63 3.39
N THR A 62 12.04 9.39 2.42
CA THR A 62 10.64 9.81 2.53
C THR A 62 9.87 8.91 3.49
N VAL A 63 10.18 7.61 3.53
CA VAL A 63 9.61 6.68 4.52
C VAL A 63 9.95 7.15 5.92
N ASP A 64 11.23 7.42 6.18
CA ASP A 64 11.70 7.88 7.49
C ASP A 64 11.02 9.18 7.88
N ALA A 65 10.98 10.17 6.96
CA ALA A 65 10.30 11.45 7.18
C ALA A 65 8.81 11.26 7.51
N LEU A 66 8.11 10.40 6.78
CA LEU A 66 6.68 10.14 6.98
C LEU A 66 6.42 9.39 8.27
N GLN A 67 7.23 8.38 8.59
CA GLN A 67 7.11 7.61 9.82
C GLN A 67 7.23 8.52 11.03
N GLU A 68 8.24 9.40 11.06
CA GLU A 68 8.44 10.36 12.14
C GLU A 68 7.32 11.40 12.19
N THR A 69 6.98 12.02 11.04
CA THR A 69 5.96 13.08 10.97
C THR A 69 4.60 12.62 11.53
N LEU A 70 4.24 11.38 11.22
CA LEU A 70 2.95 10.74 11.58
C LEU A 70 3.03 9.93 12.87
N ASN A 71 4.18 9.91 13.56
CA ASN A 71 4.43 9.11 14.78
C ASN A 71 4.06 7.62 14.60
N LEU A 72 4.42 7.04 13.47
CA LEU A 72 4.09 5.65 13.14
C LEU A 72 5.06 4.68 13.84
N PRO A 73 4.56 3.52 14.33
CA PRO A 73 5.34 2.63 15.20
C PRO A 73 6.49 1.91 14.47
N ASN A 74 6.37 1.73 13.15
CA ASN A 74 7.38 1.06 12.33
C ASN A 74 7.25 1.47 10.86
N VAL A 75 8.23 1.04 10.05
CA VAL A 75 8.28 1.31 8.61
C VAL A 75 7.08 0.70 7.88
N LYS A 76 6.65 -0.52 8.26
CA LYS A 76 5.49 -1.16 7.65
C LYS A 76 4.23 -0.28 7.75
N SER A 77 4.02 0.43 8.86
CA SER A 77 2.89 1.33 9.01
C SER A 77 2.88 2.51 8.02
N VAL A 78 4.01 2.85 7.39
CA VAL A 78 4.02 3.81 6.27
C VAL A 78 3.43 3.18 5.01
N PHE A 79 3.76 1.91 4.73
CA PHE A 79 3.38 1.19 3.50
C PHE A 79 2.02 0.50 3.59
N PHE A 80 1.62 0.10 4.78
CA PHE A 80 0.33 -0.52 5.10
C PHE A 80 -0.22 0.15 6.36
N PRO A 81 -0.87 1.33 6.22
CA PRO A 81 -1.28 2.14 7.37
C PRO A 81 -2.22 1.44 8.35
N SER A 82 -3.05 0.52 7.87
CA SER A 82 -3.98 -0.22 8.72
C SER A 82 -4.49 -1.50 8.06
N ILE A 83 -5.15 -2.36 8.85
CA ILE A 83 -5.93 -3.48 8.33
C ILE A 83 -7.05 -2.99 7.41
N ASP A 84 -7.69 -1.86 7.71
CA ASP A 84 -8.77 -1.32 6.86
C ASP A 84 -8.24 -0.83 5.51
N PHE A 85 -7.03 -0.27 5.46
CA PHE A 85 -6.32 -0.03 4.20
C PHE A 85 -6.13 -1.34 3.43
N CYS A 86 -5.68 -2.41 4.09
CA CYS A 86 -5.48 -3.71 3.45
C CYS A 86 -6.79 -4.30 2.91
N LYS A 87 -7.92 -4.18 3.64
CA LYS A 87 -9.25 -4.58 3.14
C LYS A 87 -9.64 -3.81 1.88
N PHE A 88 -9.40 -2.50 1.88
CA PHE A 88 -9.70 -1.68 0.71
C PHE A 88 -8.82 -2.06 -0.48
N LEU A 89 -7.52 -2.23 -0.25
CA LEU A 89 -6.56 -2.69 -1.26
C LEU A 89 -6.97 -4.04 -1.87
N ILE A 90 -7.33 -5.04 -1.05
CA ILE A 90 -7.81 -6.34 -1.52
C ILE A 90 -9.07 -6.22 -2.37
N THR A 91 -9.99 -5.34 -1.98
CA THR A 91 -11.21 -5.07 -2.77
C THR A 91 -10.84 -4.50 -4.14
N GLN A 92 -9.94 -3.53 -4.20
CA GLN A 92 -9.51 -2.93 -5.46
C GLN A 92 -8.70 -3.92 -6.33
N LEU A 93 -7.83 -4.74 -5.73
CA LEU A 93 -7.09 -5.79 -6.42
C LEU A 93 -8.04 -6.86 -6.98
N THR A 94 -9.08 -7.22 -6.24
CA THR A 94 -10.13 -8.15 -6.72
C THR A 94 -10.82 -7.62 -7.97
N GLU A 95 -11.24 -6.35 -7.97
CA GLU A 95 -11.88 -5.74 -9.15
C GLU A 95 -10.89 -5.56 -10.31
N LEU A 96 -9.61 -5.28 -10.02
CA LEU A 96 -8.55 -5.26 -11.04
C LEU A 96 -8.35 -6.65 -11.67
N ILE A 97 -8.34 -7.72 -10.87
CA ILE A 97 -8.23 -9.10 -11.38
C ILE A 97 -9.45 -9.48 -12.22
N LEU A 98 -10.66 -9.11 -11.78
CA LEU A 98 -11.90 -9.37 -12.50
C LEU A 98 -11.95 -8.67 -13.87
N SER A 99 -11.31 -7.51 -14.01
CA SER A 99 -11.26 -6.75 -15.26
C SER A 99 -10.07 -7.14 -16.15
N GLU A 100 -8.88 -7.31 -15.58
CA GLU A 100 -7.61 -7.40 -16.31
C GLU A 100 -6.88 -8.74 -16.17
N GLY A 101 -7.34 -9.61 -15.26
CA GLY A 101 -6.75 -10.93 -15.04
C GLY A 101 -6.93 -11.90 -16.21
N HIS A 102 -6.22 -13.03 -16.15
CA HIS A 102 -6.41 -14.14 -17.07
C HIS A 102 -7.80 -14.78 -16.86
N ASP A 103 -8.38 -15.38 -17.91
CA ASP A 103 -9.77 -15.87 -17.89
C ASP A 103 -10.04 -16.88 -16.78
N SER A 104 -9.10 -17.79 -16.52
CA SER A 104 -9.19 -18.76 -15.43
C SER A 104 -9.23 -18.08 -14.05
N THR A 105 -8.36 -17.09 -13.82
CA THR A 105 -8.32 -16.32 -12.57
C THR A 105 -9.58 -15.48 -12.40
N LYS A 106 -10.06 -14.83 -13.46
CA LYS A 106 -11.33 -14.10 -13.48
C LYS A 106 -12.50 -15.01 -13.10
N HIS A 107 -12.57 -16.19 -13.71
CA HIS A 107 -13.61 -17.17 -13.41
C HIS A 107 -13.57 -17.60 -11.94
N LEU A 108 -12.39 -17.90 -11.41
CA LEU A 108 -12.20 -18.23 -10.00
C LEU A 108 -12.72 -17.10 -9.11
N PHE A 109 -12.24 -15.88 -9.28
CA PHE A 109 -12.60 -14.72 -8.47
C PHE A 109 -14.10 -14.40 -8.55
N LYS A 110 -14.69 -14.55 -9.74
CA LYS A 110 -16.14 -14.38 -9.92
C LYS A 110 -16.93 -15.43 -9.15
N SER A 111 -16.50 -16.70 -9.20
CA SER A 111 -17.16 -17.79 -8.47
C SER A 111 -17.02 -17.67 -6.95
N LYS A 112 -15.91 -17.09 -6.48
CA LYS A 112 -15.59 -16.93 -5.05
C LYS A 112 -15.94 -15.54 -4.49
N LYS A 113 -16.57 -14.65 -5.26
CA LYS A 113 -16.83 -13.24 -4.87
C LYS A 113 -17.47 -13.10 -3.48
N LYS A 114 -18.48 -13.91 -3.18
CA LYS A 114 -19.14 -13.91 -1.86
C LYS A 114 -18.19 -14.39 -0.75
N GLY A 115 -17.41 -15.43 -1.01
CA GLY A 115 -16.41 -15.95 -0.07
C GLY A 115 -15.33 -14.90 0.23
N ILE A 116 -14.84 -14.18 -0.79
CA ILE A 116 -13.89 -13.07 -0.63
C ILE A 116 -14.47 -12.00 0.30
N GLN A 117 -15.72 -11.57 0.07
CA GLN A 117 -16.37 -10.56 0.90
C GLN A 117 -16.56 -11.03 2.35
N GLN A 118 -16.94 -12.30 2.56
CA GLN A 118 -17.13 -12.87 3.90
C GLN A 118 -15.82 -13.04 4.67
N ASN A 119 -14.70 -13.25 3.97
CA ASN A 119 -13.38 -13.48 4.55
C ASN A 119 -12.44 -12.28 4.40
N LEU A 120 -12.95 -11.10 4.05
CA LEU A 120 -12.13 -9.92 3.72
C LEU A 120 -11.18 -9.52 4.86
N SER A 121 -11.65 -9.59 6.11
CA SER A 121 -10.81 -9.29 7.28
C SER A 121 -9.65 -10.28 7.45
N THR A 122 -9.90 -11.58 7.24
CA THR A 122 -8.86 -12.61 7.29
C THR A 122 -7.85 -12.39 6.18
N LEU A 123 -8.31 -12.20 4.94
CA LEU A 123 -7.42 -11.94 3.80
C LEU A 123 -6.58 -10.66 3.99
N ALA A 124 -7.16 -9.61 4.58
CA ALA A 124 -6.45 -8.38 4.90
C ALA A 124 -5.39 -8.57 5.98
N THR A 125 -5.65 -9.45 6.95
CA THR A 125 -4.67 -9.82 7.98
C THR A 125 -3.52 -10.62 7.35
N GLU A 126 -3.82 -11.60 6.49
CA GLU A 126 -2.80 -12.35 5.73
C GLU A 126 -1.91 -11.44 4.87
N LEU A 127 -2.50 -10.43 4.20
CA LEU A 127 -1.72 -9.44 3.46
C LEU A 127 -0.83 -8.60 4.39
N TYR A 128 -1.38 -8.15 5.51
CA TYR A 128 -0.65 -7.31 6.46
C TYR A 128 0.52 -8.05 7.12
N ASP A 129 0.31 -9.33 7.44
CA ASP A 129 1.30 -10.19 8.10
C ASP A 129 2.34 -10.75 7.14
N PHE A 130 2.04 -10.79 5.83
CA PHE A 130 3.04 -11.12 4.80
C PHE A 130 4.23 -10.15 4.82
N PHE A 131 4.00 -8.87 5.15
CA PHE A 131 5.07 -7.89 5.31
C PHE A 131 5.49 -7.80 6.79
N PRO A 132 6.79 -7.94 7.11
CA PRO A 132 7.28 -7.76 8.48
C PRO A 132 7.23 -6.28 8.87
N ASP A 133 7.32 -5.98 10.18
CA ASP A 133 7.32 -4.60 10.69
C ASP A 133 8.43 -3.72 10.08
N PHE A 134 9.53 -4.35 9.68
CA PHE A 134 10.64 -3.75 8.94
C PHE A 134 10.84 -4.52 7.63
N PRO A 135 10.09 -4.17 6.57
CA PRO A 135 10.23 -4.77 5.24
C PRO A 135 11.65 -4.59 4.70
N LYS A 136 12.08 -5.50 3.81
CA LYS A 136 13.37 -5.35 3.10
C LYS A 136 13.27 -4.32 1.97
N GLU A 137 12.05 -4.07 1.52
CA GLU A 137 11.70 -3.08 0.53
C GLU A 137 11.85 -1.68 1.12
N GLU A 138 12.65 -0.86 0.45
CA GLU A 138 13.00 0.49 0.89
C GLU A 138 12.05 1.54 0.27
N THR A 139 11.23 1.13 -0.69
CA THR A 139 10.42 2.06 -1.49
C THR A 139 9.03 1.52 -1.78
N SER A 140 8.06 2.44 -2.00
CA SER A 140 6.69 2.02 -2.35
C SER A 140 6.63 1.28 -3.68
N TYR A 141 7.59 1.52 -4.58
CA TYR A 141 7.71 0.77 -5.84
C TYR A 141 8.20 -0.67 -5.64
N GLN A 142 9.11 -0.91 -4.70
CA GLN A 142 9.53 -2.27 -4.34
C GLN A 142 8.41 -3.00 -3.60
N ILE A 143 7.70 -2.33 -2.68
CA ILE A 143 6.50 -2.92 -2.03
C ILE A 143 5.46 -3.32 -3.08
N ALA A 144 5.22 -2.48 -4.09
CA ALA A 144 4.30 -2.81 -5.17
C ALA A 144 4.75 -4.05 -5.98
N ASP A 145 6.06 -4.26 -6.13
CA ASP A 145 6.61 -5.43 -6.81
C ASP A 145 6.40 -6.70 -5.95
N SER A 146 6.69 -6.63 -4.65
CA SER A 146 6.41 -7.71 -3.70
C SER A 146 4.91 -8.00 -3.56
N LEU A 147 4.06 -6.98 -3.66
CA LEU A 147 2.60 -7.15 -3.70
C LEU A 147 2.16 -7.96 -4.93
N VAL A 148 2.82 -7.77 -6.08
CA VAL A 148 2.54 -8.57 -7.29
C VAL A 148 2.95 -10.03 -7.10
N GLU A 149 4.02 -10.31 -6.36
CA GLU A 149 4.39 -11.66 -5.98
C GLU A 149 3.38 -12.27 -5.01
N TRP A 150 2.96 -11.51 -4.00
CA TRP A 150 1.91 -11.91 -3.06
C TRP A 150 0.56 -12.22 -3.73
N LEU A 151 0.26 -11.62 -4.90
CA LEU A 151 -0.96 -11.96 -5.64
C LEU A 151 -1.06 -13.45 -5.99
N ILE A 152 0.05 -14.17 -6.10
CA ILE A 152 0.05 -15.62 -6.29
C ILE A 152 -0.59 -16.31 -5.08
N GLU A 153 -0.20 -15.91 -3.88
CA GLU A 153 -0.79 -16.43 -2.65
C GLU A 153 -2.21 -15.95 -2.44
N PHE A 154 -2.53 -14.72 -2.83
CA PHE A 154 -3.90 -14.26 -2.83
C PHE A 154 -4.81 -15.13 -3.71
N VAL A 155 -4.35 -15.52 -4.91
CA VAL A 155 -5.09 -16.45 -5.78
C VAL A 155 -5.26 -17.82 -5.11
N SER A 156 -4.22 -18.32 -4.43
CA SER A 156 -4.26 -19.58 -3.69
C SER A 156 -5.26 -19.54 -2.54
N LEU A 157 -5.23 -18.48 -1.72
CA LEU A 157 -6.17 -18.25 -0.63
C LEU A 157 -7.62 -18.20 -1.15
N VAL A 158 -7.86 -17.45 -2.24
CA VAL A 158 -9.19 -17.37 -2.87
C VAL A 158 -9.67 -18.72 -3.39
N ALA A 159 -8.79 -19.58 -3.88
CA ALA A 159 -9.15 -20.93 -4.33
C ALA A 159 -9.66 -21.82 -3.19
N GLN A 160 -9.23 -21.56 -1.96
CA GLN A 160 -9.56 -22.33 -0.76
C GLN A 160 -10.84 -21.86 -0.05
N LEU A 161 -11.35 -20.66 -0.37
CA LEU A 161 -12.63 -20.13 0.15
C LEU A 161 -13.84 -20.92 -0.33
#